data_AF-I3W3F7-F1
#
_entry.id   AF-I3W3F7-F1
#
_cell.length_a   1.000
_cell.length_b   1.000
_cell.length_c   1.000
_cell.angle_alpha   90.00
_cell.angle_beta   90.00
_cell.angle_gamma   90.00
#
_symmetry.space_group_name_H-M   'P 1'
#
loop_
_entity.id
_entity.type
_entity.pdbx_description
1 polymer ?
#
loop_
_entity_poly.entity_id
_entity_poly.type
_entity_poly.pdbx_seq_one_letter_code
_entity_poly.pdbx_strand_id
1 'polypeptide(L)'
;MLSRFSTLGCILSGVWVGGGVSLLMDISSEMIHSLLPLFMVTTLGASVLVVGLIEGLAEATALMVKVFSGVISGWLGKGIRGALRDALVADVTPPELRGAAFGLRQSLDTIGAFLGPLLTMGLMLLWQNDFRAIFWVAVIPGLMAVALLFLGVCWPCCI
;
A
#
# COMPACT_ATOMS: atom_id res chain seq x y z
N MET A 1 33.45 5.76 -13.97
CA MET A 1 32.14 5.98 -14.63
C MET A 1 31.23 4.75 -14.63
N LEU A 2 31.75 3.53 -14.81
CA LEU A 2 30.94 2.29 -14.84
C LEU A 2 30.28 1.88 -13.52
N SER A 3 30.82 2.27 -12.35
CA SER A 3 30.23 1.90 -11.05
C SER A 3 28.92 2.65 -10.72
N ARG A 4 28.78 3.92 -11.14
CA ARG A 4 27.56 4.73 -10.86
C ARG A 4 26.31 4.22 -11.57
N PHE A 5 26.44 3.65 -12.77
CA PHE A 5 25.29 3.15 -13.54
C PHE A 5 24.70 1.86 -12.94
N SER A 6 25.54 0.99 -12.37
CA SER A 6 25.07 -0.24 -11.73
C SER A 6 24.34 0.05 -10.40
N THR A 7 24.81 1.03 -9.63
CA THR A 7 24.16 1.47 -8.39
C THR A 7 22.80 2.14 -8.63
N LEU A 8 22.65 2.96 -9.69
CA LEU A 8 21.36 3.56 -10.05
C LEU A 8 20.32 2.49 -10.44
N GLY A 9 20.74 1.43 -11.14
CA GLY A 9 19.86 0.32 -11.53
C GLY A 9 19.31 -0.46 -10.35
N CYS A 10 20.14 -0.74 -9.33
CA CYS A 10 19.69 -1.39 -8.09
C CYS A 10 18.68 -0.54 -7.31
N ILE A 11 18.92 0.78 -7.21
CA ILE A 11 17.99 1.69 -6.55
C ILE A 11 16.66 1.73 -7.29
N LEU A 12 16.68 1.83 -8.62
CA LEU A 12 15.46 1.83 -9.42
C LEU A 12 14.70 0.51 -9.28
N SER A 13 15.40 -0.64 -9.29
CA SER A 13 14.79 -1.96 -9.09
C SER A 13 14.14 -2.10 -7.72
N GLY A 14 14.79 -1.62 -6.65
CA GLY A 14 14.19 -1.58 -5.31
C GLY A 14 12.94 -0.70 -5.22
N VAL A 15 12.92 0.44 -5.93
CA VAL A 15 11.74 1.32 -6.03
C VAL A 15 10.60 0.63 -6.78
N TRP A 16 10.89 -0.11 -7.86
CA TRP A 16 9.87 -0.88 -8.59
C TRP A 16 9.30 -2.02 -7.76
N VAL A 17 10.13 -2.76 -7.04
CA VAL A 17 9.67 -3.84 -6.15
C VAL A 17 8.84 -3.26 -5.00
N GLY A 18 9.32 -2.22 -4.33
CA GLY A 18 8.59 -1.54 -3.26
C GLY A 18 7.28 -0.90 -3.73
N GLY A 19 7.29 -0.27 -4.91
CA GLY A 19 6.10 0.31 -5.55
C GLY A 19 5.08 -0.76 -5.95
N GLY A 20 5.53 -1.88 -6.52
CA GLY A 20 4.66 -2.99 -6.90
C GLY A 20 3.99 -3.66 -5.69
N VAL A 21 4.72 -3.81 -4.58
CA VAL A 21 4.15 -4.27 -3.30
C VAL A 21 3.08 -3.29 -2.80
N SER A 22 3.39 -1.99 -2.77
CA SER A 22 2.46 -0.93 -2.32
C SER A 22 1.17 -0.99 -3.13
N LEU A 23 1.28 -1.03 -4.47
CA LEU A 23 0.14 -1.12 -5.37
C LEU A 23 -0.71 -2.36 -5.13
N LEU A 24 -0.09 -3.56 -5.02
CA LEU A 24 -0.84 -4.79 -4.78
C LEU A 24 -1.59 -4.76 -3.45
N MET A 25 -0.95 -4.18 -2.43
CA MET A 25 -1.53 -4.03 -1.11
C MET A 25 -2.71 -3.04 -1.12
N ASP A 26 -2.55 -1.90 -1.80
CA ASP A 26 -3.61 -0.90 -1.99
C ASP A 26 -4.81 -1.49 -2.74
N ILE A 27 -4.58 -2.21 -3.85
CA ILE A 27 -5.66 -2.90 -4.58
C ILE A 27 -6.40 -3.86 -3.65
N SER A 28 -5.67 -4.68 -2.88
CA SER A 28 -6.26 -5.67 -1.97
C SER A 28 -7.11 -5.00 -0.89
N SER A 29 -6.60 -3.95 -0.25
CA SER A 29 -7.35 -3.23 0.80
C SER A 29 -8.58 -2.53 0.24
N GLU A 30 -8.49 -1.89 -0.93
CA GLU A 30 -9.60 -1.16 -1.55
C GLU A 30 -10.70 -2.09 -2.06
N MET A 31 -10.33 -3.29 -2.52
CA MET A 31 -11.30 -4.35 -2.81
C MET A 31 -12.08 -4.74 -1.54
N ILE A 32 -11.39 -4.95 -0.43
CA ILE A 32 -12.03 -5.34 0.85
C ILE A 32 -12.91 -4.22 1.39
N HIS A 33 -12.44 -2.97 1.36
CA HIS A 33 -13.20 -1.80 1.79
C HIS A 33 -14.46 -1.58 0.93
N SER A 34 -14.39 -1.82 -0.38
CA SER A 34 -15.57 -1.76 -1.24
C SER A 34 -16.57 -2.89 -0.98
N LEU A 35 -16.10 -4.08 -0.60
CA LEU A 35 -16.94 -5.27 -0.39
C LEU A 35 -17.64 -5.31 0.97
N LEU A 36 -16.98 -4.82 2.03
CA LEU A 36 -17.48 -4.91 3.41
C LEU A 36 -18.85 -4.23 3.60
N PRO A 37 -19.04 -2.94 3.25
CA PRO A 37 -20.34 -2.26 3.34
C PRO A 37 -21.40 -2.95 2.49
N LEU A 38 -21.02 -3.39 1.30
CA LEU A 38 -21.90 -4.05 0.33
C LEU A 38 -22.44 -5.37 0.88
N PHE A 39 -21.57 -6.18 1.51
CA PHE A 39 -21.94 -7.40 2.21
C PHE A 39 -22.85 -7.14 3.42
N MET A 40 -22.56 -6.09 4.20
CA MET A 40 -23.37 -5.72 5.37
C MET A 40 -24.81 -5.35 4.99
N VAL A 41 -25.00 -4.59 3.91
CA VAL A 41 -26.35 -4.21 3.46
C VAL A 41 -27.07 -5.39 2.81
N THR A 42 -26.41 -6.13 1.93
CA THR A 42 -27.06 -7.16 1.09
C THR A 42 -27.31 -8.48 1.78
N THR A 43 -26.38 -8.96 2.61
CA THR A 43 -26.46 -10.29 3.23
C THR A 43 -26.90 -10.23 4.68
N LEU A 44 -26.39 -9.26 5.44
CA LEU A 44 -26.70 -9.07 6.86
C LEU A 44 -27.94 -8.19 7.06
N GLY A 45 -28.42 -7.51 6.01
CA GLY A 45 -29.60 -6.63 6.07
C GLY A 45 -29.38 -5.38 6.93
N ALA A 46 -28.14 -4.96 7.12
CA ALA A 46 -27.82 -3.76 7.89
C ALA A 46 -28.36 -2.50 7.18
N SER A 47 -28.86 -1.54 7.95
CA SER A 47 -29.32 -0.28 7.39
C SER A 47 -28.13 0.58 6.94
N VAL A 48 -28.31 1.37 5.87
CA VAL A 48 -27.29 2.27 5.33
C VAL A 48 -26.78 3.26 6.40
N LEU A 49 -27.65 3.67 7.33
CA LEU A 49 -27.29 4.56 8.44
C LEU A 49 -26.30 3.90 9.41
N VAL A 50 -26.51 2.62 9.75
CA VAL A 50 -25.61 1.87 10.64
C VAL A 50 -24.27 1.63 9.96
N VAL A 51 -24.27 1.27 8.67
CA VAL A 51 -23.04 1.09 7.90
C VAL A 51 -22.24 2.39 7.84
N GLY A 52 -22.89 3.53 7.54
CA GLY A 52 -22.24 4.83 7.53
C GLY A 52 -21.66 5.25 8.89
N LEU A 53 -22.33 4.91 10.00
CA LEU A 53 -21.80 5.17 11.34
C LEU A 53 -20.55 4.34 11.64
N ILE A 54 -20.56 3.06 11.26
CA ILE A 54 -19.45 2.13 11.47
C ILE A 54 -18.23 2.54 10.63
N GLU A 55 -18.46 2.83 9.36
CA GLU A 55 -17.41 3.21 8.42
C GLU A 55 -16.81 4.57 8.79
N GLY A 56 -17.66 5.55 9.15
CA GLY A 56 -17.20 6.85 9.65
C GLY A 56 -16.38 6.75 10.94
N LEU A 57 -16.76 5.88 11.89
CA LEU A 57 -15.98 5.66 13.10
C LEU A 57 -14.67 4.92 12.83
N ALA A 58 -14.69 3.96 11.91
CA ALA A 58 -13.50 3.23 11.47
C ALA A 58 -12.47 4.17 10.82
N GLU A 59 -12.91 5.06 9.92
CA GLU A 59 -12.03 6.06 9.31
C GLU A 59 -11.52 7.09 10.34
N ALA A 60 -12.39 7.58 11.23
CA ALA A 60 -11.99 8.52 12.26
C ALA A 60 -10.89 7.94 13.17
N THR A 61 -11.06 6.69 13.59
CA THR A 61 -10.04 6.01 14.42
C THR A 61 -8.76 5.72 13.63
N ALA A 62 -8.85 5.32 12.37
CA ALA A 62 -7.69 5.10 11.51
C ALA A 62 -6.88 6.40 11.30
N LEU A 63 -7.54 7.53 11.06
CA LEU A 63 -6.89 8.83 10.92
C LEU A 63 -6.21 9.28 12.21
N MET A 64 -6.87 9.07 13.37
CA MET A 64 -6.25 9.33 14.67
C MET A 64 -4.98 8.50 14.85
N VAL A 65 -5.04 7.18 14.61
CA VAL A 65 -3.88 6.28 14.71
C VAL A 65 -2.77 6.70 13.75
N LYS A 66 -3.11 7.11 12.52
CA LYS A 66 -2.14 7.57 11.52
C LYS A 66 -1.40 8.84 11.97
N VAL A 67 -2.12 9.81 12.54
CA VAL A 67 -1.51 11.02 13.12
C VAL A 67 -0.61 10.67 14.29
N PHE A 68 -1.08 9.87 15.25
CA PHE A 68 -0.28 9.44 16.39
C PHE A 68 0.97 8.66 15.98
N SER A 69 0.86 7.77 14.99
CA SER A 69 2.01 7.04 14.43
C SER A 69 3.04 7.99 13.83
N GLY A 70 2.62 9.02 13.09
CA GLY A 70 3.50 10.06 12.56
C GLY A 70 4.20 10.87 13.65
N VAL A 71 3.45 11.28 14.68
CA VAL A 71 3.99 12.04 15.82
C VAL A 71 4.97 11.18 16.62
N ILE A 72 4.60 9.95 16.99
CA ILE A 72 5.47 9.01 17.73
C ILE A 72 6.71 8.68 16.90
N SER A 73 6.60 8.45 15.59
CA SER A 73 7.75 8.24 14.71
C SER A 73 8.70 9.44 14.70
N GLY A 74 8.16 10.66 14.64
CA GLY A 74 8.96 11.89 14.73
C GLY A 74 9.59 12.13 16.10
N TRP A 75 8.90 11.77 17.19
CA TRP A 75 9.42 11.90 18.57
C TRP A 75 10.46 10.83 18.92
N LEU A 76 10.20 9.57 18.56
CA LEU A 76 11.10 8.43 18.79
C LEU A 76 12.34 8.51 17.86
N GLY A 77 12.20 9.16 16.69
CA GLY A 77 13.27 9.41 15.73
C GLY A 77 14.33 10.43 16.18
N LYS A 78 13.98 11.36 17.08
CA LYS A 78 14.88 12.42 17.57
C LYS A 78 15.91 11.97 18.62
N GLY A 79 15.78 10.76 19.15
CA GLY A 79 16.67 10.27 20.22
C GLY A 79 17.85 9.42 19.76
N ILE A 80 17.63 8.37 18.95
CA ILE A 80 18.62 7.27 18.88
C ILE A 80 18.86 6.69 17.46
N ARG A 81 17.97 6.88 16.47
CA ARG A 81 18.14 6.27 15.12
C ARG A 81 17.68 7.12 13.92
N GLY A 82 16.76 8.08 14.07
CA GLY A 82 16.17 8.84 12.95
C GLY A 82 17.10 9.86 12.33
N ALA A 83 17.76 10.70 13.14
CA ALA A 83 18.72 11.70 12.66
C ALA A 83 19.93 11.09 11.90
N LEU A 84 20.35 9.87 12.30
CA LEU A 84 21.44 9.15 11.64
C LEU A 84 20.98 8.50 10.33
N ARG A 85 19.78 7.88 10.31
CA ARG A 85 19.24 7.21 9.11
C ARG A 85 18.78 8.20 8.03
N ASP A 86 18.18 9.32 8.40
CA ASP A 86 17.73 10.32 7.43
C ASP A 86 18.92 11.13 6.87
N ALA A 87 19.99 11.31 7.65
CA ALA A 87 21.27 11.80 7.14
C ALA A 87 21.95 10.79 6.21
N LEU A 88 21.97 9.50 6.56
CA LEU A 88 22.52 8.43 5.72
C LEU A 88 21.71 8.17 4.44
N VAL A 89 20.38 8.24 4.48
CA VAL A 89 19.52 8.08 3.29
C VAL A 89 19.57 9.32 2.41
N ALA A 90 19.69 10.52 3.01
CA ALA A 90 19.94 11.75 2.25
C ALA A 90 21.32 11.76 1.57
N ASP A 91 22.34 11.12 2.18
CA ASP A 91 23.67 10.93 1.58
C ASP A 91 23.70 9.82 0.52
N VAL A 92 22.88 8.76 0.67
CA VAL A 92 22.85 7.62 -0.26
C VAL A 92 21.96 7.87 -1.48
N THR A 93 20.95 8.76 -1.39
CA THR A 93 19.99 9.01 -2.48
C THR A 93 20.29 10.34 -3.19
N PRO A 94 20.79 10.32 -4.45
CA PRO A 94 21.09 11.55 -5.18
C PRO A 94 19.84 12.44 -5.28
N PRO A 95 19.95 13.75 -4.99
CA PRO A 95 18.80 14.68 -4.99
C PRO A 95 18.12 14.76 -6.36
N GLU A 96 18.83 14.40 -7.43
CA GLU A 96 18.32 14.41 -8.81
C GLU A 96 17.19 13.38 -9.07
N LEU A 97 17.10 12.27 -8.31
CA LEU A 97 16.16 11.17 -8.60
C LEU A 97 15.01 11.04 -7.58
N ARG A 98 15.03 11.80 -6.47
CA ARG A 98 14.00 11.71 -5.42
C ARG A 98 12.61 12.03 -5.96
N GLY A 99 12.48 13.09 -6.77
CA GLY A 99 11.21 13.47 -7.38
C GLY A 99 10.62 12.38 -8.28
N ALA A 100 11.47 11.67 -9.05
CA ALA A 100 11.03 10.58 -9.91
C ALA A 100 10.59 9.34 -9.11
N ALA A 101 11.31 8.98 -8.05
CA ALA A 101 10.95 7.85 -7.19
C ALA A 101 9.65 8.09 -6.40
N PHE A 102 9.47 9.30 -5.84
CA PHE A 102 8.23 9.67 -5.17
C PHE A 102 7.06 9.79 -6.15
N GLY A 103 7.30 10.36 -7.35
CA GLY A 103 6.29 10.46 -8.40
C GLY A 103 5.79 9.08 -8.86
N LEU A 104 6.71 8.14 -9.13
CA LEU A 104 6.35 6.78 -9.51
C LEU A 104 5.49 6.11 -8.42
N ARG A 105 5.89 6.21 -7.16
CA ARG A 105 5.12 5.62 -6.06
C ARG A 105 3.74 6.24 -5.92
N GLN A 106 3.64 7.57 -5.97
CA GLN A 106 2.35 8.26 -5.91
C GLN A 106 1.41 7.86 -7.05
N SER A 107 1.95 7.69 -8.26
CA SER A 107 1.17 7.20 -9.40
C SER A 107 0.69 5.76 -9.19
N LEU A 108 1.52 4.88 -8.64
CA LEU A 108 1.16 3.50 -8.34
C LEU A 108 0.06 3.41 -7.26
N ASP A 109 0.15 4.20 -6.20
CA ASP A 109 -0.87 4.26 -5.15
C ASP A 109 -2.22 4.76 -5.73
N THR A 110 -2.17 5.78 -6.61
CA THR A 110 -3.37 6.28 -7.30
C THR A 110 -3.99 5.20 -8.18
N ILE A 111 -3.17 4.47 -8.95
CA ILE A 111 -3.64 3.37 -9.80
C ILE A 111 -4.28 2.26 -8.94
N GLY A 112 -3.68 1.92 -7.80
CA GLY A 112 -4.21 0.90 -6.89
C GLY A 112 -5.59 1.29 -6.34
N ALA A 113 -5.74 2.54 -5.92
CA ALA A 113 -7.00 3.10 -5.41
C ALA A 113 -8.13 3.08 -6.45
N PHE A 114 -7.82 3.28 -7.74
CA PHE A 114 -8.82 3.15 -8.80
C PHE A 114 -9.10 1.70 -9.19
N LEU A 115 -8.07 0.85 -9.26
CA LEU A 115 -8.21 -0.53 -9.72
C LEU A 115 -8.94 -1.42 -8.72
N GLY A 116 -8.76 -1.23 -7.41
CA GLY A 116 -9.41 -2.08 -6.39
C GLY A 116 -10.95 -2.10 -6.52
N PRO A 117 -11.63 -0.95 -6.45
CA PRO A 117 -13.08 -0.90 -6.59
C PRO A 117 -13.55 -1.30 -7.99
N LEU A 118 -12.78 -0.96 -9.04
CA LEU A 118 -13.13 -1.29 -10.42
C LEU A 118 -13.05 -2.79 -10.70
N LEU A 119 -12.03 -3.47 -10.17
CA LEU A 119 -11.94 -4.93 -10.19
C LEU A 119 -13.08 -5.56 -9.39
N THR A 120 -13.40 -5.02 -8.21
CA THR A 120 -14.53 -5.49 -7.40
C THR A 120 -15.85 -5.42 -8.17
N MET A 121 -16.13 -4.27 -8.78
CA MET A 121 -17.32 -4.05 -9.59
C MET A 121 -17.39 -5.01 -10.79
N GLY A 122 -16.27 -5.15 -11.52
CA GLY A 122 -16.18 -6.06 -12.65
C GLY A 122 -16.36 -7.53 -12.26
N LEU A 123 -15.73 -7.97 -11.17
CA LEU A 123 -15.87 -9.34 -10.65
C LEU A 123 -17.28 -9.63 -10.14
N MET A 124 -17.94 -8.67 -9.48
CA MET A 124 -19.33 -8.82 -9.04
C MET A 124 -20.28 -9.07 -10.21
N LEU A 125 -20.07 -8.38 -11.33
CA LEU A 125 -20.86 -8.56 -12.55
C LEU A 125 -20.60 -9.92 -13.21
N LEU A 126 -19.36 -10.42 -13.18
CA LEU A 126 -18.98 -11.68 -13.83
C LEU A 126 -19.39 -12.92 -13.02
N TRP A 127 -19.33 -12.87 -11.69
CA TRP A 127 -19.54 -14.02 -10.79
C TRP A 127 -20.90 -14.06 -10.08
N GLN A 128 -21.94 -13.42 -10.63
CA GLN A 128 -23.33 -13.51 -10.11
C GLN A 128 -23.44 -13.19 -8.60
N ASN A 129 -22.70 -12.18 -8.12
CA ASN A 129 -22.64 -11.77 -6.70
C ASN A 129 -22.14 -12.85 -5.71
N ASP A 130 -21.31 -13.81 -6.16
CA ASP A 130 -20.63 -14.73 -5.24
C ASP A 130 -19.52 -14.03 -4.44
N PHE A 131 -19.89 -13.39 -3.33
CA PHE A 131 -18.97 -12.66 -2.44
C PHE A 131 -17.75 -13.49 -2.03
N ARG A 132 -17.94 -14.80 -1.78
CA ARG A 132 -16.86 -15.71 -1.36
C ARG A 132 -15.75 -15.80 -2.40
N ALA A 133 -16.10 -15.88 -3.68
CA ALA A 133 -15.12 -15.96 -4.76
C ALA A 133 -14.31 -14.66 -4.84
N ILE A 134 -14.97 -13.51 -4.69
CA ILE A 134 -14.33 -12.20 -4.77
C ILE A 134 -13.39 -11.98 -3.57
N PHE A 135 -13.77 -12.41 -2.36
CA PHE A 135 -12.88 -12.40 -1.19
C PHE A 135 -11.62 -13.25 -1.43
N TRP A 136 -11.76 -14.45 -1.98
CA TRP A 136 -10.61 -15.28 -2.34
C TRP A 136 -9.72 -14.59 -3.38
N VAL A 137 -10.30 -13.94 -4.38
CA VAL A 137 -9.53 -13.17 -5.36
C VAL A 137 -8.83 -11.98 -4.72
N ALA A 138 -9.45 -11.28 -3.77
CA ALA A 138 -8.82 -10.15 -3.06
C ALA A 138 -7.63 -10.56 -2.18
N VAL A 139 -7.62 -11.81 -1.67
CA VAL A 139 -6.52 -12.38 -0.89
C VAL A 139 -5.29 -12.65 -1.75
N ILE A 140 -5.46 -13.02 -3.02
CA ILE A 140 -4.36 -13.34 -3.95
C ILE A 140 -3.35 -12.19 -4.09
N PRO A 141 -3.73 -10.94 -4.46
CA PRO A 141 -2.78 -9.84 -4.59
C PRO A 141 -2.10 -9.49 -3.25
N GLY A 142 -2.81 -9.62 -2.12
CA GLY A 142 -2.23 -9.42 -0.79
C GLY A 142 -1.15 -10.46 -0.46
N LEU A 143 -1.41 -11.75 -0.73
CA LEU A 143 -0.42 -12.81 -0.58
C LEU A 143 0.76 -12.63 -1.54
N MET A 144 0.49 -12.21 -2.78
CA MET A 144 1.53 -11.88 -3.74
C MET A 144 2.41 -10.72 -3.27
N ALA A 145 1.84 -9.69 -2.66
CA ALA A 145 2.59 -8.57 -2.08
C ALA A 145 3.51 -9.04 -0.95
N VAL A 146 3.01 -9.90 -0.05
CA VAL A 146 3.81 -10.49 1.02
C VAL A 146 4.93 -11.36 0.45
N ALA A 147 4.64 -12.20 -0.55
CA ALA A 147 5.65 -13.02 -1.22
C ALA A 147 6.72 -12.16 -1.91
N LEU A 148 6.31 -11.08 -2.60
CA LEU A 148 7.21 -10.10 -3.20
C LEU A 148 8.05 -9.35 -2.17
N LEU A 149 7.50 -9.06 -0.98
CA LEU A 149 8.29 -8.52 0.13
C LEU A 149 9.34 -9.51 0.60
N PHE A 150 9.00 -10.78 0.81
CA PHE A 150 9.99 -11.79 1.21
C PHE A 150 11.09 -11.97 0.17
N LEU A 151 10.73 -12.01 -1.12
CA LEU A 151 11.69 -12.11 -2.23
C LEU A 151 12.50 -10.83 -2.41
N GLY A 152 11.88 -9.66 -2.24
CA GLY A 152 12.47 -8.33 -2.39
C GLY A 152 13.37 -7.91 -1.23
N VAL A 153 13.04 -8.29 0.01
CA VAL A 153 13.89 -8.11 1.20
C VAL A 153 15.13 -9.00 1.11
N CYS A 154 15.06 -10.11 0.37
CA CYS A 154 16.20 -10.96 0.07
C CYS A 154 17.13 -10.36 -1.02
N TRP A 155 16.87 -9.14 -1.49
CA TRP A 155 17.86 -8.33 -2.18
C TRP A 155 18.54 -7.40 -1.18
N PRO A 156 19.55 -7.86 -0.40
CA PRO A 156 20.53 -6.91 0.07
C PRO A 156 21.13 -6.31 -1.20
N CYS A 157 20.85 -5.03 -1.37
CA CYS A 157 21.81 -4.02 -1.77
C CYS A 157 23.21 -4.62 -1.86
N CYS A 158 23.79 -4.63 -3.07
CA CYS A 158 25.19 -4.98 -3.31
C CYS A 158 26.08 -4.74 -2.07
N ILE A 159 26.74 -5.81 -1.66
CA ILE A 159 28.10 -5.80 -1.14
C ILE A 159 28.94 -4.70 -1.82
#